data_AF-S4PPG4-F1
#
_entry.id   AF-S4PPG4-F1
#
_cell.length_a   1.000
_cell.length_b   1.000
_cell.length_c   1.000
_cell.angle_alpha   90.00
_cell.angle_beta   90.00
_cell.angle_gamma   90.00
#
_symmetry.space_group_name_H-M   'P 1'
#
loop_
_entity.id
_entity.type
_entity.pdbx_description
1 polymer ?
#
loop_
_entity_poly.entity_id
_entity_poly.type
_entity_poly.pdbx_seq_one_letter_code
_entity_poly.pdbx_strand_id
1 'polypeptide(L)'
;VNYLSTGHLAAYSLPSLRPLVHIDFLPLSELRIAKTFCFSNRGHGLYLASPTEIQKFTIDAEFCQQLNEMIGELFLPRDMP
;
A
#
# COMPACT_ATOMS: atom_id res chain seq x y z
N VAL A 1 -11.35 0.38 -3.26
CA VAL A 1 -10.16 0.48 -4.13
C VAL A 1 -9.90 -0.90 -4.67
N ASN A 2 -9.54 -1.01 -5.94
CA ASN A 2 -9.30 -2.28 -6.62
C ASN A 2 -7.89 -2.27 -7.23
N TYR A 3 -7.22 -3.42 -7.18
CA TYR A 3 -5.99 -3.67 -7.91
C TYR A 3 -6.31 -4.56 -9.11
N LEU A 4 -6.11 -4.06 -10.32
CA LEU A 4 -6.56 -4.69 -11.55
C LEU A 4 -5.54 -5.67 -12.13
N SER A 5 -6.00 -6.59 -12.97
CA SER A 5 -5.16 -7.53 -13.75
C SER A 5 -4.19 -6.84 -14.75
N THR A 6 -4.24 -5.51 -14.84
CA THR A 6 -3.30 -4.69 -15.61
C THR A 6 -2.17 -4.11 -14.76
N GLY A 7 -2.24 -4.23 -13.42
CA GLY A 7 -1.32 -3.56 -12.50
C GLY A 7 -1.75 -2.14 -12.09
N HIS A 8 -2.93 -1.68 -12.54
CA HIS A 8 -3.46 -0.38 -12.18
C HIS A 8 -4.20 -0.42 -10.83
N LEU A 9 -4.11 0.67 -10.09
CA LEU A 9 -5.00 0.97 -8.97
C LEU A 9 -6.19 1.79 -9.43
N ALA A 10 -7.39 1.31 -9.13
CA ALA A 10 -8.63 1.98 -9.46
C ALA A 10 -9.49 2.24 -8.21
N ALA A 11 -10.08 3.42 -8.11
CA ALA A 11 -11.08 3.75 -7.10
C ALA A 11 -12.29 4.41 -7.74
N TYR A 12 -13.47 4.07 -7.24
CA TYR A 12 -14.74 4.57 -7.72
C TYR A 12 -15.57 5.10 -6.56
N SER A 13 -16.35 6.14 -6.81
CA SER A 13 -17.30 6.66 -5.83
C SER A 13 -18.44 5.66 -5.62
N LEU A 14 -19.02 5.67 -4.43
CA LEU A 14 -20.22 4.92 -4.12
C LEU A 14 -21.39 5.88 -3.85
N PRO A 15 -22.62 5.53 -4.27
CA PRO A 15 -22.98 4.34 -5.06
C PRO A 15 -22.77 4.53 -6.58
N SER A 16 -22.39 5.73 -7.04
CA SER A 16 -22.45 6.14 -8.45
C SER A 16 -21.41 5.52 -9.38
N LEU A 17 -20.41 4.81 -8.85
CA LEU A 17 -19.31 4.19 -9.60
C LEU A 17 -18.53 5.17 -10.50
N ARG A 18 -18.52 6.47 -10.16
CA ARG A 18 -17.71 7.45 -10.90
C ARG A 18 -16.24 7.16 -10.64
N PRO A 19 -15.37 7.08 -11.66
CA PRO A 19 -13.94 6.93 -11.46
C PRO A 19 -13.40 8.13 -10.68
N LEU A 20 -12.67 7.85 -9.60
CA LEU A 20 -11.99 8.86 -8.78
C LEU A 20 -10.47 8.78 -8.95
N VAL A 21 -9.95 7.56 -9.07
CA VAL A 21 -8.51 7.27 -9.24
C VAL A 21 -8.36 6.17 -10.26
N HIS A 22 -7.42 6.36 -11.19
CA HIS A 22 -6.94 5.32 -12.09
C HIS A 22 -5.47 5.60 -12.39
N ILE A 23 -4.58 4.93 -11.67
CA ILE A 23 -3.13 5.17 -11.74
C ILE A 23 -2.36 3.87 -11.94
N ASP A 24 -1.20 3.99 -12.58
CA ASP A 24 -0.23 2.91 -12.67
C ASP A 24 0.40 2.68 -11.29
N PHE A 25 0.51 1.42 -10.87
CA PHE A 25 1.14 1.08 -9.60
C PHE A 25 2.28 0.09 -9.76
N LEU A 26 1.96 -1.19 -9.95
CA LEU A 26 2.95 -2.25 -10.10
C LEU A 26 2.51 -3.21 -11.19
N PRO A 27 3.40 -3.60 -12.12
CA PRO A 27 3.06 -4.54 -13.16
C PRO A 27 2.83 -5.93 -12.57
N LEU A 28 1.84 -6.66 -13.11
CA LEU A 28 1.55 -8.04 -12.70
C LEU A 28 2.54 -9.10 -13.19
N SER A 29 3.63 -8.68 -13.83
CA SER A 29 4.79 -9.56 -14.03
C SER A 29 5.22 -10.22 -12.71
N GLU A 30 4.95 -9.58 -11.58
CA GLU A 30 5.21 -10.12 -10.24
C GLU A 30 3.95 -10.72 -9.59
N LEU A 31 3.64 -11.98 -9.93
CA LEU A 31 2.52 -12.76 -9.36
C LEU A 31 2.48 -12.79 -7.81
N ARG A 32 3.63 -12.64 -7.14
CA ARG A 32 3.70 -12.62 -5.67
C ARG A 32 3.01 -11.40 -5.09
N ILE A 33 3.21 -10.23 -5.71
CA ILE A 33 2.61 -8.98 -5.24
C ILE A 33 1.10 -9.10 -5.34
N ALA A 34 0.60 -9.58 -6.48
CA ALA A 34 -0.84 -9.82 -6.69
C ALA A 34 -1.46 -10.76 -5.65
N LYS A 35 -0.73 -11.81 -5.25
CA LYS A 35 -1.19 -12.81 -4.27
C LYS A 35 -1.19 -12.32 -2.83
N THR A 36 -0.39 -11.30 -2.52
CA THR A 36 -0.19 -10.80 -1.16
C THR A 36 -0.82 -9.43 -0.94
N PHE A 37 -1.42 -8.87 -1.99
CA PHE A 37 -2.05 -7.57 -1.99
C PHE A 37 -3.31 -7.56 -1.12
N CYS A 38 -3.40 -6.63 -0.17
CA CYS A 38 -4.63 -6.37 0.55
C CYS A 38 -4.85 -4.87 0.80
N PHE A 39 -6.12 -4.48 0.97
CA PHE A 39 -6.53 -3.11 1.26
C PHE A 39 -7.02 -3.00 2.71
N SER A 40 -6.73 -1.85 3.33
CA SER A 40 -7.35 -1.44 4.59
C SER A 40 -8.65 -0.66 4.33
N ASN A 41 -9.38 -0.36 5.41
CA ASN A 41 -10.59 0.45 5.36
C ASN A 41 -10.35 1.96 5.22
N ARG A 42 -9.09 2.43 5.19
CA ARG A 42 -8.73 3.87 5.10
C ARG A 42 -7.81 4.20 3.92
N GLY A 43 -8.00 3.53 2.78
CA GLY A 43 -7.25 3.87 1.57
C GLY A 43 -5.75 3.55 1.65
N HIS A 44 -5.36 2.62 2.53
CA HIS A 44 -4.02 2.01 2.50
C HIS A 44 -4.11 0.64 1.86
N GLY A 45 -3.00 0.20 1.30
CA GLY A 45 -2.81 -1.20 0.97
C GLY A 45 -1.40 -1.63 1.35
N LEU A 46 -1.22 -2.93 1.42
CA LEU A 46 0.08 -3.54 1.68
C LEU A 46 0.23 -4.81 0.85
N TYR A 47 1.48 -5.15 0.58
CA TYR A 47 1.89 -6.36 -0.12
C TYR A 47 3.27 -6.78 0.37
N LEU A 48 3.68 -7.99 0.03
CA LEU A 48 5.04 -8.46 0.26
C LEU A 48 5.91 -8.13 -0.96
N ALA A 49 6.85 -7.19 -0.81
CA ALA A 49 7.85 -6.85 -1.83
C ALA A 49 8.93 -7.94 -1.93
N SER A 50 9.18 -8.64 -0.82
CA SER A 50 9.99 -9.86 -0.76
C SER A 50 9.38 -10.83 0.26
N PRO A 51 9.86 -12.08 0.39
CA PRO A 51 9.36 -13.01 1.41
C PRO A 51 9.46 -12.49 2.86
N THR A 52 10.28 -11.48 3.11
CA THR A 52 10.56 -10.94 4.46
C THR A 52 10.32 -9.43 4.56
N GLU A 53 9.75 -8.80 3.53
CA GLU A 53 9.58 -7.34 3.46
C GLU A 53 8.15 -6.98 3.08
N ILE A 54 7.48 -6.27 3.99
CA ILE A 54 6.15 -5.69 3.75
C ILE A 54 6.33 -4.27 3.26
N GLN A 55 5.67 -3.94 2.15
CA GLN A 55 5.58 -2.58 1.67
C GLN A 55 4.14 -2.07 1.78
N LYS A 56 3.99 -0.91 2.41
CA LYS A 56 2.71 -0.22 2.59
C LYS A 56 2.65 1.00 1.67
N PHE A 57 1.50 1.21 1.04
CA PHE A 57 1.22 2.41 0.26
C PHE A 57 -0.13 3.02 0.69
N THR A 58 -0.37 4.26 0.30
CA THR A 58 -1.66 4.90 0.51
C THR A 58 -2.06 5.83 -0.63
N ILE A 59 -3.37 5.96 -0.84
CA ILE A 59 -3.99 6.99 -1.68
C ILE A 59 -4.75 8.03 -0.86
N ASP A 60 -4.66 7.95 0.47
CA ASP A 60 -5.31 8.85 1.41
C ASP A 60 -4.38 10.02 1.75
N ALA A 61 -4.83 11.23 1.45
CA ALA A 61 -4.00 12.43 1.60
C ALA A 61 -3.72 12.76 3.08
N GLU A 62 -4.65 12.48 3.98
CA GLU A 62 -4.50 12.74 5.41
C GLU A 62 -3.43 11.82 6.00
N PHE A 63 -3.45 10.53 5.66
CA PHE A 63 -2.43 9.59 6.10
C PHE A 63 -1.04 9.91 5.53
N CYS A 64 -0.95 10.40 4.29
CA CYS A 64 0.32 10.87 3.73
C CYS A 64 0.97 11.97 4.59
N GLN A 65 0.18 12.84 5.22
CA GLN A 65 0.72 13.90 6.09
C GLN A 65 1.29 13.34 7.39
N GLN A 66 0.76 12.22 7.87
CA GLN A 66 1.20 11.56 9.11
C GLN A 66 2.46 10.68 8.91
N LEU A 67 2.85 10.40 7.65
CA LEU A 67 3.87 9.38 7.34
C LEU A 67 5.21 9.62 8.02
N ASN A 68 5.64 10.89 8.10
CA ASN A 68 6.90 11.27 8.74
C ASN A 68 6.89 11.01 10.25
N GLU A 69 5.74 11.11 10.91
CA GLU A 69 5.61 10.84 12.35
C GLU A 69 5.62 9.34 12.67
N MET A 70 5.32 8.50 11.67
CA MET A 70 5.30 7.05 11.81
C MET A 70 6.67 6.39 11.56
N ILE A 71 7.70 7.18 11.24
CA ILE A 71 9.07 6.66 11.06
C ILE A 71 9.63 6.29 12.44
N GLY A 72 9.74 4.98 12.69
CA GLY A 72 10.39 4.44 13.89
C GLY A 72 11.88 4.18 13.70
N GLU A 73 12.62 4.12 14.79
CA GLU A 73 14.00 3.66 14.80
C GLU A 73 14.07 2.14 14.95
N LEU A 74 15.02 1.51 14.26
CA LEU A 74 15.31 0.10 14.47
C LEU A 74 15.96 -0.08 15.84
N PHE A 75 15.35 -0.89 16.70
CA PHE A 75 15.99 -1.28 17.95
C PHE A 75 17.26 -2.07 17.65
N LEU A 76 18.40 -1.56 18.10
CA LEU A 76 19.67 -2.26 18.10
C LEU A 76 20.00 -2.63 19.55
N PRO A 77 20.17 -3.93 19.88
CA PRO A 77 20.62 -4.32 21.20
C PRO A 77 21.95 -3.61 21.49
N ARG A 78 22.04 -2.93 22.63
CA ARG A 78 23.29 -2.40 23.15
C ARG A 78 23.67 -3.17 24.40
N ASP A 79 24.96 -3.44 24.54
CA ASP A 79 25.50 -3.95 25.80
C ASP A 79 25.29 -2.90 26.89
N MET A 80 24.83 -3.35 28.05
CA MET A 80 24.67 -2.52 29.24
C MET A 80 26.07 -2.16 29.76
N PRO A 81 26.30 -0.89 30.20
CA PRO A 81 27.58 -0.49 30.77
C PRO A 81 27.96 -1.27 32.03
#